data_AF-A0A2A4W969-F1
#
_entry.id   AF-A0A2A4W969-F1
#
_cell.length_a   1.000
_cell.length_b   1.000
_cell.length_c   1.000
_cell.angle_alpha   90.00
_cell.angle_beta   90.00
_cell.angle_gamma   90.00
#
_symmetry.space_group_name_H-M   'P 1'
#
loop_
_entity.id
_entity.type
_entity.pdbx_description
1 polymer ?
#
loop_
_entity_poly.entity_id
_entity_poly.type
_entity_poly.pdbx_seq_one_letter_code
_entity_poly.pdbx_strand_id
1 'polypeptide(L)'
;MIDISFEVNGRKVSPNNMGNAIEAAMLNSIKDSVSQSVGSIRCTEHGQKPKIKAKGRSIDSLSMEVTGCCDALIEQVKKKIA
;
A
#
# COMPACT_ATOMS: atom_id res chain seq x y z
N MET A 1 -6.85 2.64 -10.12
CA MET A 1 -6.70 2.14 -8.74
C MET A 1 -5.86 0.88 -8.71
N ILE A 2 -4.88 0.87 -7.79
CA ILE A 2 -4.13 -0.30 -7.33
C ILE A 2 -4.76 -0.80 -6.02
N ASP A 3 -4.55 -2.06 -5.68
CA ASP A 3 -5.10 -2.63 -4.46
C ASP A 3 -4.15 -2.32 -3.29
N ILE A 4 -4.63 -1.52 -2.34
CA ILE A 4 -3.89 -1.14 -1.12
C ILE A 4 -4.70 -1.59 0.09
N SER A 5 -4.14 -2.48 0.89
CA SER A 5 -4.75 -3.01 2.11
C SER A 5 -3.93 -2.65 3.34
N PHE A 6 -4.60 -2.34 4.46
CA PHE A 6 -3.97 -2.01 5.73
C PHE A 6 -4.30 -3.06 6.79
N GLU A 7 -3.30 -3.46 7.57
CA GLU A 7 -3.42 -4.39 8.68
C GLU A 7 -2.72 -3.78 9.90
N VAL A 8 -3.49 -3.43 10.92
CA VAL A 8 -2.97 -2.85 12.16
C VAL A 8 -3.30 -3.82 13.29
N ASN A 9 -2.29 -4.20 14.05
CA ASN A 9 -2.41 -5.15 15.16
C ASN A 9 -3.05 -6.49 14.74
N GLY A 10 -2.66 -6.99 13.56
CA GLY A 10 -3.18 -8.24 12.98
C GLY A 10 -4.64 -8.17 12.49
N ARG A 11 -5.28 -7.00 12.56
CA ARG A 11 -6.65 -6.78 12.07
C ARG A 11 -6.63 -5.94 10.80
N LYS A 12 -7.41 -6.36 9.80
CA LYS A 12 -7.60 -5.56 8.59
C LYS A 12 -8.34 -4.28 8.96
N VAL A 13 -7.74 -3.14 8.67
CA VAL A 13 -8.34 -1.83 8.90
C VAL A 13 -8.60 -1.13 7.57
N SER A 14 -9.53 -0.19 7.57
CA SER A 14 -9.77 0.68 6.43
C SER A 14 -10.09 2.07 6.95
N PRO A 15 -9.54 3.13 6.33
CA PRO A 15 -9.74 4.50 6.79
C PRO A 15 -11.23 4.88 6.89
N ASN A 16 -12.10 4.29 6.07
CA ASN A 16 -13.55 4.51 6.10
C ASN A 16 -14.26 3.94 7.34
N ASN A 17 -13.64 2.98 8.06
CA ASN A 17 -14.25 2.27 9.18
C ASN A 17 -13.47 2.49 10.50
N MET A 18 -12.59 3.49 10.57
CA MET A 18 -11.88 3.82 11.81
C MET A 18 -12.68 4.80 12.66
N GLY A 19 -12.73 4.55 13.98
CA GLY A 19 -13.38 5.47 14.93
C GLY A 19 -12.58 6.74 15.22
N ASN A 20 -11.32 6.80 14.79
CA ASN A 20 -10.41 7.93 15.01
C ASN A 20 -10.13 8.65 13.68
N ALA A 21 -10.60 9.90 13.58
CA ALA A 21 -10.48 10.71 12.37
C ALA A 21 -9.03 11.05 12.00
N ILE A 22 -8.14 11.19 12.98
CA ILE A 22 -6.72 11.51 12.75
C ILE A 22 -6.02 10.32 12.10
N GLU A 23 -6.23 9.12 12.65
CA GLU A 23 -5.70 7.88 12.11
C GLU A 23 -6.23 7.58 10.70
N ALA A 24 -7.52 7.82 10.47
CA ALA A 24 -8.13 7.70 9.15
C ALA A 24 -7.50 8.65 8.13
N ALA A 25 -7.25 9.91 8.50
CA ALA A 25 -6.59 10.88 7.65
C ALA A 25 -5.16 10.43 7.29
N MET A 26 -4.40 9.93 8.27
CA MET A 26 -3.03 9.44 8.05
C MET A 26 -3.01 8.24 7.09
N LEU A 27 -3.91 7.26 7.28
CA LEU A 27 -4.04 6.12 6.35
C LEU A 27 -4.43 6.57 4.93
N ASN A 28 -5.33 7.55 4.81
CA ASN A 28 -5.68 8.11 3.50
C ASN A 28 -4.47 8.80 2.85
N SER A 29 -3.71 9.61 3.58
CA SER A 29 -2.50 10.25 3.06
C SER A 29 -1.46 9.24 2.58
N ILE A 30 -1.27 8.14 3.33
CA ILE A 30 -0.39 7.03 2.91
C ILE A 30 -0.93 6.38 1.63
N LYS A 31 -2.23 6.06 1.60
CA LYS A 31 -2.90 5.46 0.44
C LYS A 31 -2.74 6.32 -0.80
N ASP A 32 -2.98 7.63 -0.70
CA ASP A 32 -2.85 8.57 -1.81
C ASP A 32 -1.41 8.69 -2.27
N SER A 33 -0.45 8.85 -1.35
CA SER A 33 0.98 8.93 -1.66
C SER A 33 1.46 7.69 -2.40
N VAL A 34 1.12 6.50 -1.89
CA VAL A 34 1.45 5.22 -2.53
C VAL A 34 0.74 5.10 -3.88
N SER A 35 -0.56 5.40 -3.96
CA SER A 35 -1.32 5.35 -5.21
C SER A 35 -0.75 6.30 -6.27
N GLN A 36 -0.26 7.47 -5.88
CA GLN A 36 0.33 8.44 -6.80
C GLN A 36 1.72 7.98 -7.27
N SER A 37 2.55 7.46 -6.36
CA SER A 37 3.92 7.02 -6.69
C SER A 37 3.94 5.73 -7.52
N VAL A 38 3.07 4.77 -7.21
CA VAL A 38 3.14 3.42 -7.80
C VAL A 38 1.86 2.96 -8.48
N GLY A 39 0.79 3.74 -8.45
CA GLY A 39 -0.47 3.43 -9.14
C GLY A 39 -0.39 3.50 -10.67
N SER A 40 0.63 4.18 -11.20
CA SER A 40 0.97 4.22 -12.62
C SER A 40 1.83 3.03 -13.07
N ILE A 41 2.46 2.32 -12.14
CA ILE A 41 3.33 1.19 -12.44
C ILE A 41 2.50 -0.02 -12.84
N ARG A 42 2.86 -0.60 -13.98
CA ARG A 42 2.33 -1.87 -14.47
C ARG A 42 3.48 -2.74 -14.92
N CYS A 43 3.33 -4.05 -14.73
CA CYS A 43 4.25 -4.99 -15.32
C CYS A 43 4.11 -4.92 -16.84
N THR A 44 5.22 -4.71 -17.55
CA THR A 44 5.28 -4.69 -19.01
C THR A 44 5.08 -6.07 -19.62
N GLU A 45 5.45 -7.13 -18.90
CA GLU A 45 5.37 -8.52 -19.38
C GLU A 45 3.97 -9.11 -19.23
N HIS A 46 3.33 -8.89 -18.07
CA HIS A 46 2.06 -9.52 -17.73
C HIS A 46 0.87 -8.54 -17.71
N GLY A 47 1.12 -7.23 -17.84
CA GLY A 47 0.08 -6.19 -17.78
C GLY A 47 -0.57 -5.99 -16.41
N GLN A 48 -0.11 -6.72 -15.38
CA GLN A 48 -0.71 -6.68 -14.05
C GLN A 48 -0.23 -5.49 -13.22
N LYS A 49 -1.08 -5.07 -12.29
CA LYS A 49 -0.80 -4.01 -11.31
C LYS A 49 -0.21 -4.60 -10.03
N PRO A 50 0.63 -3.85 -9.31
CA PRO A 50 1.11 -4.28 -8.01
C PRO A 50 -0.02 -4.24 -6.96
N LYS A 51 0.12 -5.10 -5.96
CA LYS A 51 -0.69 -5.11 -4.74
C LYS A 51 0.19 -4.71 -3.56
N ILE A 52 -0.34 -3.88 -2.68
CA ILE A 52 0.42 -3.34 -1.56
C ILE A 52 -0.35 -3.62 -0.28
N LYS A 53 0.34 -4.19 0.69
CA LYS A 53 -0.21 -4.51 2.00
C LYS A 53 0.64 -3.85 3.07
N ALA A 54 0.11 -2.82 3.71
CA ALA A 54 0.77 -2.18 4.83
C ALA A 54 0.38 -2.90 6.13
N LYS A 55 1.35 -3.48 6.85
CA LYS A 55 1.14 -4.19 8.11
C LYS A 55 1.96 -3.58 9.23
N GLY A 56 1.40 -3.47 10.42
CA GLY A 56 2.13 -2.92 11.58
C GLY A 56 1.40 -3.12 12.89
N ARG A 57 2.08 -2.83 14.01
CA ARG A 57 1.42 -2.77 15.33
C ARG A 57 0.57 -1.50 15.48
N SER A 58 1.00 -0.42 14.83
CA SER A 58 0.38 0.91 14.83
C SER A 58 0.57 1.56 13.46
N ILE A 59 -0.18 2.63 13.15
CA ILE A 59 -0.07 3.36 11.87
C ILE A 59 1.33 3.93 11.65
N ASP A 60 1.99 4.37 12.74
CA ASP A 60 3.35 4.89 12.70
C ASP A 60 4.41 3.82 12.39
N SER A 61 4.14 2.55 12.73
CA SER A 61 5.03 1.41 12.49
C SER A 61 4.47 0.46 11.42
N LEU A 62 3.99 1.01 10.32
CA LEU A 62 3.55 0.24 9.15
C LEU A 62 4.74 -0.15 8.27
N SER A 63 4.92 -1.45 8.06
CA SER A 63 5.78 -2.01 7.02
C SER A 63 4.97 -2.28 5.76
N MET A 64 5.47 -1.84 4.61
CA MET A 64 4.81 -2.06 3.32
C MET A 64 5.32 -3.37 2.68
N GLU A 65 4.43 -4.35 2.56
CA GLU A 65 4.65 -5.54 1.74
C GLU A 65 4.13 -5.30 0.32
N VAL A 66 5.00 -5.47 -0.66
CA VAL A 66 4.65 -5.34 -2.08
C VAL A 66 4.57 -6.73 -2.69
N THR A 67 3.45 -7.03 -3.34
CA THR A 67 3.24 -8.27 -4.10
C THR A 67 2.97 -7.93 -5.56
N GLY A 68 3.63 -8.63 -6.46
CA GLY A 68 3.49 -8.44 -7.90
C GLY A 68 3.43 -9.77 -8.65
N CYS A 69 3.17 -9.71 -9.95
CA CYS A 69 3.22 -10.89 -10.83
C CYS A 69 4.65 -11.40 -11.06
N CYS A 70 5.66 -10.55 -10.91
CA CYS A 70 7.07 -10.89 -11.07
C CYS A 70 7.96 -9.96 -10.21
N ASP A 71 9.19 -10.40 -9.95
CA ASP A 71 10.18 -9.63 -9.17
C ASP A 71 10.51 -8.28 -9.80
N ALA A 72 10.56 -8.20 -11.14
CA ALA A 72 10.81 -6.95 -11.85
C ALA A 72 9.77 -5.86 -11.53
N LEU A 73 8.49 -6.24 -11.33
CA LEU A 73 7.45 -5.31 -10.89
C LEU A 73 7.67 -4.89 -9.43
N ILE A 74 7.99 -5.84 -8.56
CA ILE A 74 8.20 -5.60 -7.12
C ILE A 74 9.38 -4.65 -6.93
N GLU A 75 10.48 -4.87 -7.63
CA GLU A 75 11.69 -4.03 -7.58
C GLU A 75 11.43 -2.60 -8.09
N GLN A 76 10.65 -2.45 -9.18
CA GLN A 76 10.24 -1.13 -9.67
C GLN A 76 9.42 -0.35 -8.62
N VAL A 77 8.50 -1.04 -7.95
CA VAL A 77 7.67 -0.46 -6.90
C VAL A 77 8.53 -0.09 -5.68
N LYS A 78 9.41 -0.99 -5.22
CA LYS A 78 10.32 -0.71 -4.11
C LYS A 78 11.21 0.50 -4.36
N LYS A 79 11.76 0.65 -5.57
CA LYS A 79 12.58 1.81 -5.96
C LYS A 79 11.83 3.15 -5.93
N LYS A 80 10.50 3.13 -5.96
CA LYS A 80 9.63 4.32 -5.96
C LYS A 80 9.09 4.68 -4.58
N ILE A 81 9.16 3.75 -3.63
CA ILE A 81 8.65 3.90 -2.25
C ILE A 81 9.81 4.09 -1.25
N ALA A 82 11.03 3.67 -1.61
CA ALA A 82 12.26 3.87 -0.84
C ALA A 82 12.71 5.34 -0.82
#